data_AF-A0A0C3S8R0-F1
#
_entry.id   AF-A0A0C3S8R0-F1
#
_cell.length_a   1.000
_cell.length_b   1.000
_cell.length_c   1.000
_cell.angle_alpha   90.00
_cell.angle_beta   90.00
_cell.angle_gamma   90.00
#
_symmetry.space_group_name_H-M   'P 1'
#
loop_
_entity.id
_entity.type
_entity.pdbx_description
1 polymer ?
#
loop_
_entity_poly.entity_id
_entity_poly.type
_entity_poly.pdbx_seq_one_letter_code
_entity_poly.pdbx_strand_id
1 'polypeptide(L)'
;MGASTLAAQSQDTLTVRDNRTGQTYTIPIVDNAIAATEFKAIKAPAKAGERPENETEKGLRVQDKGFLNTAVMQSRITYIDGDAGILRYRGYPIEQLAEQSSHLESAYLLIYGALPTRDQFKHFESEVLRHGVMHADAQEFFRSFRQAYDAHPMSMLTSAFAMLGSYYSEANPSLQGQRLYTRGDKTSLETMDRQIYRLIGKATTLAAMAYRVRQGREFVTPPTGLSYAASFLYQMDHLSEENYVPNPVLEKALDVLFLIHADHELNASCTTVLQTGSSLVDPYSAVAAGCASLYGPLHGGANEAVIRMLISIGKPENVPAFIEAVKRREKTLSGFGHRVYKTSDPRSFIVRKTAAEVFRVTGKDELLETAMALHDAAMKDEYFIKRRLAPNVDFWYADGLIYRAMGFPLDFFPVLFVVPRVVGWLAHWRQMMLQEGGVKIWRPRQIYIGEGVRGYIPIDERNSSASKLGETPSRVEHGG
;
A
#
# COMPACT_ATOMS: atom_id res chain seq x y z
N MET A 1 20.22 58.82 1.03
CA MET A 1 21.32 57.87 0.80
C MET A 1 21.26 56.82 1.88
N GLY A 2 20.97 55.58 1.50
CA GLY A 2 20.78 54.46 2.43
C GLY A 2 20.46 53.23 1.58
N ALA A 3 21.47 52.74 0.88
CA ALA A 3 21.37 51.61 -0.03
C ALA A 3 21.09 50.34 0.77
N SER A 4 19.83 49.87 0.69
CA SER A 4 19.49 48.48 0.96
C SER A 4 20.11 47.62 -0.13
N THR A 5 21.31 47.14 0.13
CA THR A 5 21.92 46.04 -0.61
C THR A 5 21.27 44.75 -0.09
N LEU A 6 20.04 44.50 -0.53
CA LEU A 6 19.49 43.15 -0.56
C LEU A 6 20.38 42.35 -1.51
N ALA A 7 21.23 41.51 -0.92
CA ALA A 7 21.97 40.49 -1.63
C ALA A 7 21.01 39.75 -2.57
N ALA A 8 21.34 39.75 -3.86
CA ALA A 8 20.65 38.98 -4.87
C ALA A 8 20.76 37.49 -4.49
N GLN A 9 19.75 36.97 -3.79
CA GLN A 9 19.50 35.54 -3.74
C GLN A 9 19.28 35.10 -5.19
N SER A 10 20.12 34.18 -5.68
CA SER A 10 19.86 33.43 -6.89
C SER A 10 18.46 32.81 -6.75
N GLN A 11 17.47 33.39 -7.42
CA GLN A 11 16.10 32.91 -7.30
C GLN A 11 15.99 31.58 -8.05
N ASP A 12 15.99 30.47 -7.30
CA ASP A 12 15.69 29.13 -7.81
C ASP A 12 14.30 29.14 -8.46
N THR A 13 14.27 29.39 -9.77
CA THR A 13 13.06 29.64 -10.55
C THR A 13 13.15 28.93 -11.89
N LEU A 14 11.99 28.48 -12.38
CA LEU A 14 11.80 27.89 -13.69
C LEU A 14 11.20 28.94 -14.63
N THR A 15 11.93 29.30 -15.68
CA THR A 15 11.41 30.15 -16.74
C THR A 15 10.74 29.32 -17.82
N VAL A 16 9.43 29.51 -18.03
CA VAL A 16 8.63 28.84 -19.06
C VAL A 16 8.22 29.86 -20.11
N ARG A 17 8.60 29.64 -21.37
CA ARG A 17 8.15 30.46 -22.51
C ARG A 17 7.09 29.72 -23.30
N ASP A 18 5.88 30.28 -23.38
CA ASP A 18 4.84 29.76 -24.25
C ASP A 18 5.06 30.29 -25.67
N ASN A 19 5.58 29.45 -26.56
CA ASN A 19 5.83 29.84 -27.95
C ASN A 19 4.55 30.13 -28.77
N ARG A 20 3.36 29.76 -28.26
CA ARG A 20 2.08 30.08 -28.91
C ARG A 20 1.72 31.55 -28.75
N THR A 21 2.10 32.16 -27.62
CA THR A 21 1.77 33.55 -27.26
C THR A 21 2.99 34.46 -27.17
N GLY A 22 4.19 33.89 -27.12
CA GLY A 22 5.46 34.60 -26.87
C GLY A 22 5.65 35.02 -25.41
N GLN A 23 4.68 34.78 -24.53
CA GLN A 23 4.76 35.17 -23.12
C GLN A 23 5.73 34.27 -22.34
N THR A 24 6.41 34.88 -21.38
CA THR A 24 7.36 34.21 -20.49
C THR A 24 6.84 34.29 -19.07
N TYR A 25 6.87 33.16 -18.37
CA TYR A 25 6.40 32.99 -17.01
C TYR A 25 7.57 32.51 -16.14
N THR A 26 7.67 33.06 -14.93
CA THR A 26 8.68 32.64 -13.95
C THR A 26 7.97 31.94 -12.81
N ILE A 27 8.29 30.67 -12.61
CA ILE A 27 7.66 29.80 -11.61
C ILE A 27 8.69 29.54 -10.50
N PRO A 28 8.36 29.76 -9.21
CA PRO A 28 9.29 29.47 -8.12
C PRO A 28 9.49 27.96 -7.97
N ILE A 29 10.74 27.55 -7.74
CA ILE A 29 11.09 26.19 -7.34
C ILE A 29 11.23 26.17 -5.82
N VAL A 30 10.46 25.32 -5.15
CA VAL A 30 10.50 25.14 -3.68
C VAL A 30 10.66 23.66 -3.41
N ASP A 31 11.66 23.28 -2.61
CA ASP A 31 11.99 21.88 -2.29
C ASP A 31 12.15 20.99 -3.54
N ASN A 32 12.78 21.54 -4.59
CA ASN A 32 12.94 20.88 -5.89
C ASN A 32 11.61 20.48 -6.58
N ALA A 33 10.53 21.18 -6.25
CA ALA A 33 9.21 21.00 -6.84
C ALA A 33 8.64 22.34 -7.34
N ILE A 34 7.72 22.25 -8.30
CA ILE A 34 6.96 23.39 -8.82
C ILE A 34 5.47 23.16 -8.61
N ALA A 35 4.72 24.20 -8.27
CA ALA A 35 3.28 24.10 -8.12
C ALA A 35 2.61 23.94 -9.50
N ALA A 36 1.99 22.79 -9.75
CA ALA A 36 1.31 22.50 -11.01
C ALA A 36 0.18 23.50 -11.33
N THR A 37 -0.36 24.18 -10.31
CA THR A 37 -1.36 25.25 -10.46
C THR A 37 -0.85 26.48 -11.20
N GLU A 38 0.47 26.73 -11.21
CA GLU A 38 1.08 27.86 -11.93
C GLU A 38 0.91 27.72 -13.45
N PHE A 39 0.90 26.49 -13.97
CA PHE A 39 0.63 26.24 -15.39
C PHE A 39 -0.79 26.66 -15.82
N LYS A 40 -1.73 26.78 -14.88
CA LYS A 40 -3.09 27.26 -15.17
C LYS A 40 -3.11 28.74 -15.59
N ALA A 41 -2.11 29.52 -15.21
CA ALA A 41 -1.96 30.91 -15.65
C ALA A 41 -1.54 31.00 -17.14
N ILE A 42 -0.94 29.94 -17.69
CA ILE A 42 -0.45 29.88 -19.08
C ILE A 42 -1.62 29.58 -20.01
N LYS A 43 -2.11 30.62 -20.67
CA LYS A 43 -3.28 30.55 -21.57
C LYS A 43 -2.86 30.91 -22.98
N ALA A 44 -3.51 30.29 -23.97
CA ALA A 44 -3.32 30.62 -25.37
C ALA A 44 -4.69 30.75 -26.08
N PRO A 45 -4.79 31.58 -27.13
CA PRO A 45 -5.98 31.61 -27.97
C PRO A 45 -6.18 30.25 -28.65
N ALA A 46 -7.43 29.84 -28.84
CA ALA A 46 -7.76 28.62 -29.55
C ALA A 46 -7.27 28.68 -31.00
N LYS A 47 -6.68 27.60 -31.51
CA LYS A 47 -6.26 27.51 -32.92
C LYS A 47 -7.46 27.18 -33.83
N ALA A 48 -7.39 27.62 -35.09
CA ALA A 48 -8.38 27.22 -36.09
C ALA A 48 -8.40 25.69 -36.27
N GLY A 49 -9.57 25.07 -36.13
CA GLY A 49 -9.74 23.62 -36.16
C GLY A 49 -9.42 22.90 -34.84
N GLU A 50 -9.10 23.64 -33.77
CA GLU A 50 -8.89 23.06 -32.45
C GLU A 50 -10.22 22.65 -31.80
N ARG A 51 -10.18 21.55 -31.07
CA ARG A 51 -11.33 21.03 -30.34
C ARG A 51 -11.70 21.95 -29.17
N PRO A 52 -12.98 22.32 -29.00
CA PRO A 52 -13.40 23.15 -27.87
C PRO A 52 -13.13 22.48 -26.51
N GLU A 53 -13.11 21.14 -26.44
CA GLU A 53 -12.87 20.40 -25.19
C GLU A 53 -11.41 20.47 -24.69
N ASN A 54 -10.49 20.99 -25.50
CA ASN A 54 -9.11 21.27 -25.06
C ASN A 54 -9.06 22.39 -24.01
N GLU A 55 -10.09 23.25 -23.95
CA GLU A 55 -10.19 24.37 -23.02
C GLU A 55 -8.92 25.24 -22.97
N THR A 56 -8.28 25.51 -24.11
CA THR A 56 -6.96 26.17 -24.21
C THR A 56 -6.91 27.53 -23.50
N GLU A 57 -8.05 28.22 -23.44
CA GLU A 57 -8.22 29.51 -22.74
C GLU A 57 -8.32 29.38 -21.21
N LYS A 58 -8.63 28.18 -20.68
CA LYS A 58 -8.75 27.92 -19.23
C LYS A 58 -7.42 27.59 -18.54
N GLY A 59 -6.34 27.51 -19.31
CA GLY A 59 -4.98 27.29 -18.81
C GLY A 59 -4.40 25.94 -19.21
N LEU A 60 -3.06 25.87 -19.23
CA LEU A 60 -2.32 24.66 -19.55
C LEU A 60 -2.46 23.62 -18.43
N ARG A 61 -2.56 22.35 -18.82
CA ARG A 61 -2.67 21.21 -17.90
C ARG A 61 -1.40 20.36 -17.98
N VAL A 62 -0.95 19.86 -16.83
CA VAL A 62 0.13 18.87 -16.76
C VAL A 62 -0.49 17.49 -16.93
N GLN A 63 -0.03 16.71 -17.92
CA GLN A 63 -0.44 15.33 -18.12
C GLN A 63 0.65 14.40 -17.59
N ASP A 64 0.37 13.72 -16.49
CA ASP A 64 1.25 12.69 -15.92
C ASP A 64 0.46 11.40 -15.71
N LYS A 65 0.63 10.44 -16.62
CA LYS A 65 -0.11 9.17 -16.59
C LYS A 65 0.44 8.26 -15.52
N GLY A 66 -0.30 8.10 -14.43
CA GLY A 66 0.09 7.24 -13.30
C GLY A 66 0.99 7.92 -12.27
N PHE A 67 1.01 9.26 -12.24
CA PHE A 67 1.77 10.06 -11.26
C PHE A 67 3.26 9.70 -11.23
N LEU A 68 3.88 9.52 -12.41
CA LEU A 68 5.26 9.06 -12.51
C LEU A 68 6.27 10.11 -12.02
N ASN A 69 5.92 11.39 -12.11
CA ASN A 69 6.77 12.52 -11.74
C ASN A 69 5.98 13.64 -11.02
N THR A 70 4.89 13.28 -10.34
CA THR A 70 4.03 14.22 -9.61
C THR A 70 4.13 13.95 -8.11
N ALA A 71 4.70 14.89 -7.36
CA ALA A 71 4.64 14.89 -5.90
C ALA A 71 3.28 15.40 -5.42
N VAL A 72 2.47 14.55 -4.79
CA VAL A 72 1.07 14.87 -4.43
C VAL A 72 0.91 15.48 -3.04
N MET A 73 1.87 15.27 -2.13
CA MET A 73 1.88 15.87 -0.80
C MET A 73 3.29 15.97 -0.24
N GLN A 74 3.50 16.90 0.69
CA GLN A 74 4.70 16.90 1.53
C GLN A 74 4.52 15.89 2.67
N SER A 75 5.53 15.06 2.90
CA SER A 75 5.49 14.04 3.94
C SER A 75 6.74 14.05 4.80
N ARG A 76 6.57 13.73 6.09
CA ARG A 76 7.65 13.58 7.06
C ARG A 76 7.78 12.15 7.58
N ILE A 77 7.06 11.19 7.01
CA ILE A 77 6.90 9.82 7.54
C ILE A 77 8.04 8.92 7.09
N THR A 78 8.15 8.69 5.78
CA THR A 78 9.11 7.76 5.20
C THR A 78 9.86 8.44 4.08
N TYR A 79 11.16 8.19 4.01
CA TYR A 79 12.01 8.64 2.93
C TYR A 79 12.65 7.43 2.24
N ILE A 80 12.66 7.47 0.92
CA ILE A 80 13.25 6.43 0.09
C ILE A 80 14.21 7.08 -0.91
N ASP A 81 15.45 6.59 -0.94
CA ASP A 81 16.37 6.80 -2.06
C ASP A 81 16.51 5.48 -2.81
N GLY A 82 15.88 5.44 -3.98
CA GLY A 82 15.90 4.27 -4.84
C GLY A 82 17.25 3.97 -5.48
N ASP A 83 18.08 4.98 -5.72
CA ASP A 83 19.38 4.79 -6.36
C ASP A 83 20.42 4.35 -5.33
N ALA A 84 20.38 4.90 -4.12
CA ALA A 84 21.27 4.52 -3.03
C ALA A 84 20.80 3.31 -2.21
N GLY A 85 19.55 2.84 -2.40
CA GLY A 85 19.00 1.73 -1.61
C GLY A 85 18.72 2.12 -0.16
N ILE A 86 18.28 3.34 0.10
CA ILE A 86 18.05 3.85 1.46
C ILE A 86 16.55 3.84 1.76
N LEU A 87 16.16 3.28 2.90
CA LEU A 87 14.83 3.38 3.47
C LEU A 87 14.91 3.92 4.90
N ARG A 88 14.21 5.02 5.18
CA ARG A 88 14.18 5.63 6.52
C ARG A 88 12.76 5.87 7.00
N TYR A 89 12.47 5.43 8.21
CA TYR A 89 11.24 5.80 8.93
C TYR A 89 11.55 6.93 9.91
N ARG A 90 10.94 8.10 9.72
CA ARG A 90 11.19 9.32 10.51
C ARG A 90 12.68 9.67 10.66
N GLY A 91 13.49 9.34 9.63
CA GLY A 91 14.94 9.56 9.62
C GLY A 91 15.78 8.38 10.09
N TYR A 92 15.20 7.38 10.78
CA TYR A 92 15.91 6.19 11.24
C TYR A 92 16.05 5.16 10.11
N PRO A 93 17.25 4.63 9.83
CA PRO A 93 17.45 3.55 8.87
C PRO A 93 16.68 2.29 9.25
N ILE A 94 16.08 1.62 8.27
CA ILE A 94 15.26 0.43 8.49
C ILE A 94 16.04 -0.73 9.13
N GLU A 95 17.33 -0.82 8.86
CA GLU A 95 18.24 -1.85 9.39
C GLU A 95 18.39 -1.72 10.90
N GLN A 96 18.48 -0.49 11.41
CA GLN A 96 18.59 -0.24 12.86
C GLN A 96 17.28 -0.57 13.56
N LEU A 97 16.14 -0.18 12.97
CA LEU A 97 14.82 -0.48 13.51
C LEU A 97 14.57 -1.99 13.53
N ALA A 98 14.88 -2.72 12.47
CA ALA A 98 14.66 -4.16 12.43
C ALA A 98 15.49 -4.94 13.46
N GLU A 99 16.69 -4.46 13.80
CA GLU A 99 17.54 -5.12 14.80
C GLU A 99 17.20 -4.75 16.25
N GLN A 100 16.79 -3.50 16.51
CA GLN A 100 16.68 -2.97 17.87
C GLN A 100 15.25 -2.66 18.32
N SER A 101 14.31 -2.49 17.40
CA SER A 101 12.92 -2.10 17.67
C SER A 101 11.97 -3.30 17.56
N SER A 102 10.72 -3.08 17.97
CA SER A 102 9.55 -3.94 17.67
C SER A 102 8.62 -3.29 16.64
N HIS A 103 7.69 -4.07 16.07
CA HIS A 103 6.66 -3.53 15.17
C HIS A 103 5.84 -2.42 15.83
N LEU A 104 5.38 -2.61 17.08
CA LEU A 104 4.57 -1.61 17.77
C LEU A 104 5.35 -0.32 18.09
N GLU A 105 6.63 -0.43 18.41
CA GLU A 105 7.47 0.74 18.65
C GLU A 105 7.69 1.54 17.35
N SER A 106 7.95 0.83 16.25
CA SER A 106 8.00 1.44 14.91
C SER A 106 6.65 2.02 14.48
N ALA A 107 5.53 1.41 14.89
CA ALA A 107 4.19 1.95 14.64
C ALA A 107 3.96 3.28 15.37
N TYR A 108 4.36 3.37 16.63
CA TYR A 108 4.34 4.61 17.39
C TYR A 108 5.18 5.69 16.69
N LEU A 109 6.41 5.35 16.27
CA LEU A 109 7.31 6.24 15.55
C LEU A 109 6.66 6.79 14.27
N LEU A 110 6.04 5.92 13.46
CA LEU A 110 5.40 6.32 12.20
C LEU A 110 4.22 7.26 12.45
N ILE A 111 3.36 6.99 13.44
CA ILE A 111 2.13 7.75 13.70
C ILE A 111 2.40 9.09 14.39
N TYR A 112 3.28 9.09 15.40
CA TYR A 112 3.52 10.25 16.28
C TYR A 112 4.79 11.03 15.93
N GLY A 113 5.74 10.43 15.20
CA GLY A 113 6.91 11.11 14.65
C GLY A 113 8.17 11.05 15.52
N ALA A 114 8.10 10.50 16.73
CA ALA A 114 9.24 10.32 17.63
C ALA A 114 9.19 8.92 18.27
N LEU A 115 10.34 8.42 18.73
CA LEU A 115 10.40 7.17 19.49
C LEU A 115 9.74 7.36 20.87
N PRO A 116 8.97 6.37 21.36
CA PRO A 116 8.26 6.49 22.62
C PRO A 116 9.20 6.37 23.83
N THR A 117 8.85 7.04 24.93
CA THR A 117 9.40 6.67 26.25
C THR A 117 8.82 5.32 26.69
N ARG A 118 9.44 4.68 27.69
CA ARG A 118 8.96 3.39 28.21
C ARG A 118 7.50 3.45 28.68
N ASP A 119 7.07 4.55 29.28
CA ASP A 119 5.69 4.71 29.75
C ASP A 119 4.72 4.96 28.59
N GLN A 120 5.14 5.75 27.60
CA GLN A 120 4.36 5.98 26.37
C GLN A 120 4.18 4.68 25.58
N PHE A 121 5.25 3.88 25.46
CA PHE A 121 5.22 2.60 24.76
C PHE A 121 4.28 1.63 25.46
N LYS A 122 4.38 1.46 26.79
CA LYS A 122 3.47 0.62 27.57
C LYS A 122 2.03 1.03 27.43
N HIS A 123 1.75 2.34 27.45
CA HIS A 123 0.39 2.84 27.24
C HIS A 123 -0.12 2.50 25.84
N PHE A 124 0.67 2.78 24.80
CA PHE A 124 0.31 2.48 23.42
C PHE A 124 0.08 0.99 23.18
N GLU A 125 1.00 0.14 23.64
CA GLU A 125 0.89 -1.32 23.55
C GLU A 125 -0.36 -1.83 24.26
N SER A 126 -0.63 -1.37 25.49
CA SER A 126 -1.82 -1.74 26.25
C SER A 126 -3.11 -1.35 25.52
N GLU A 127 -3.21 -0.14 24.99
CA GLU A 127 -4.41 0.33 24.30
C GLU A 127 -4.65 -0.44 22.98
N VAL A 128 -3.59 -0.68 22.21
CA VAL A 128 -3.67 -1.47 20.96
C VAL A 128 -4.14 -2.90 21.26
N LEU A 129 -3.51 -3.59 22.22
CA LEU A 129 -3.84 -4.98 22.55
C LEU A 129 -5.26 -5.10 23.15
N ARG A 130 -5.65 -4.14 24.01
CA ARG A 130 -7.00 -4.10 24.59
C ARG A 130 -8.10 -3.95 23.54
N HIS A 131 -7.82 -3.21 22.46
CA HIS A 131 -8.76 -3.03 21.36
C HIS A 131 -8.76 -4.18 20.33
N GLY A 132 -7.93 -5.21 20.49
CA GLY A 132 -7.93 -6.41 19.66
C GLY A 132 -9.21 -7.24 19.74
N VAL A 133 -9.93 -7.19 20.88
CA VAL A 133 -11.18 -7.95 21.05
C VAL A 133 -12.28 -7.44 20.12
N MET A 134 -12.93 -8.36 19.40
CA MET A 134 -14.01 -8.07 18.46
C MET A 134 -15.40 -8.27 19.08
N HIS A 135 -16.39 -7.53 18.58
CA HIS A 135 -17.78 -7.75 18.94
C HIS A 135 -18.26 -9.12 18.42
N ALA A 136 -19.19 -9.77 19.12
CA ALA A 136 -19.67 -11.11 18.77
C ALA A 136 -20.23 -11.19 17.33
N ASP A 137 -20.98 -10.16 16.91
CA ASP A 137 -21.54 -10.04 15.55
C ASP A 137 -20.48 -10.11 14.44
N ALA A 138 -19.23 -9.76 14.73
CA ALA A 138 -18.16 -9.91 13.75
C ALA A 138 -17.92 -11.39 13.43
N GLN A 139 -18.08 -12.28 14.40
CA GLN A 139 -17.99 -13.72 14.15
C GLN A 139 -19.09 -14.20 13.20
N GLU A 140 -20.33 -13.70 13.38
CA GLU A 140 -21.45 -14.01 12.48
C GLU A 140 -21.19 -13.48 11.06
N PHE A 141 -20.65 -12.27 10.96
CA PHE A 141 -20.22 -11.70 9.67
C PHE A 141 -19.19 -12.59 8.97
N PHE A 142 -18.15 -13.04 9.68
CA PHE A 142 -17.15 -13.94 9.10
C PHE A 142 -17.74 -15.31 8.72
N ARG A 143 -18.71 -15.81 9.50
CA ARG A 143 -19.44 -17.05 9.18
C ARG A 143 -20.36 -16.91 7.97
N SER A 144 -20.75 -15.69 7.58
CA SER A 144 -21.62 -15.45 6.42
C SER A 144 -20.91 -15.61 5.07
N PHE A 145 -19.58 -15.50 5.03
CA PHE A 145 -18.81 -15.84 3.84
C PHE A 145 -18.92 -17.32 3.55
N ARG A 146 -18.87 -17.69 2.26
CA ARG A 146 -18.96 -19.09 1.83
C ARG A 146 -17.79 -19.88 2.42
N GLN A 147 -18.05 -20.61 3.51
CA GLN A 147 -17.06 -21.04 4.51
C GLN A 147 -15.99 -22.03 4.03
N ALA A 148 -16.04 -22.56 2.80
CA ALA A 148 -15.29 -23.78 2.50
C ALA A 148 -14.43 -23.82 1.22
N TYR A 149 -14.60 -22.98 0.19
CA TYR A 149 -13.84 -23.21 -1.06
C TYR A 149 -13.41 -21.98 -1.89
N ASP A 150 -14.18 -20.88 -1.91
CA ASP A 150 -13.97 -19.84 -2.94
C ASP A 150 -13.64 -18.42 -2.42
N ALA A 151 -13.91 -18.12 -1.15
CA ALA A 151 -13.76 -16.75 -0.65
C ALA A 151 -12.29 -16.43 -0.38
N HIS A 152 -11.72 -15.53 -1.17
CA HIS A 152 -10.33 -15.10 -0.99
C HIS A 152 -10.16 -14.34 0.34
N PRO A 153 -9.17 -14.66 1.21
CA PRO A 153 -8.97 -14.02 2.51
C PRO A 153 -8.90 -12.49 2.46
N MET A 154 -8.29 -11.93 1.42
CA MET A 154 -8.28 -10.48 1.18
C MET A 154 -9.65 -9.85 0.99
N SER A 155 -10.57 -10.53 0.28
CA SER A 155 -11.94 -10.03 0.12
C SER A 155 -12.66 -9.98 1.46
N MET A 156 -12.48 -11.01 2.28
CA MET A 156 -13.02 -11.06 3.63
C MET A 156 -12.45 -9.95 4.52
N LEU A 157 -11.12 -9.77 4.51
CA LEU A 157 -10.46 -8.73 5.30
C LEU A 157 -10.89 -7.32 4.86
N THR A 158 -10.98 -7.08 3.55
CA THR A 158 -11.43 -5.80 2.98
C THR A 158 -12.85 -5.46 3.45
N SER A 159 -13.77 -6.43 3.36
CA SER A 159 -15.14 -6.26 3.83
C SER A 159 -15.22 -6.11 5.35
N ALA A 160 -14.36 -6.80 6.10
CA ALA A 160 -14.31 -6.69 7.56
C ALA A 160 -13.85 -5.32 8.04
N PHE A 161 -12.87 -4.69 7.38
CA PHE A 161 -12.50 -3.31 7.68
C PHE A 161 -13.65 -2.34 7.40
N ALA A 162 -14.35 -2.49 6.27
CA ALA A 162 -15.52 -1.65 5.97
C ALA A 162 -16.64 -1.83 7.01
N MET A 163 -16.87 -3.06 7.48
CA MET A 163 -17.84 -3.37 8.53
C MET A 163 -17.51 -2.65 9.84
N LEU A 164 -16.23 -2.47 10.21
CA LEU A 164 -15.89 -1.73 11.43
C LEU A 164 -16.44 -0.29 11.44
N GLY A 165 -16.58 0.33 10.26
CA GLY A 165 -17.18 1.66 10.13
C GLY A 165 -18.63 1.74 10.61
N SER A 166 -19.38 0.63 10.62
CA SER A 166 -20.76 0.62 11.15
C SER A 166 -20.85 0.46 12.66
N TYR A 167 -19.81 -0.08 13.32
CA TYR A 167 -19.81 -0.26 14.78
C TYR A 167 -19.48 1.02 15.55
N TYR A 168 -18.83 1.98 14.92
CA TYR A 168 -18.31 3.18 15.57
C TYR A 168 -18.98 4.44 15.02
N SER A 169 -20.20 4.71 15.49
CA SER A 169 -20.97 5.91 15.08
C SER A 169 -20.29 7.22 15.47
N GLU A 170 -19.45 7.21 16.50
CA GLU A 170 -18.61 8.34 16.92
C GLU A 170 -17.44 8.62 15.96
N ALA A 171 -17.13 7.67 15.07
CA ALA A 171 -16.10 7.78 14.06
C ALA A 171 -16.66 8.11 12.67
N ASN A 172 -17.98 8.24 12.52
CA ASN A 172 -18.63 8.44 11.22
C ASN A 172 -18.79 9.94 10.89
N PRO A 173 -18.08 10.47 9.87
CA PRO A 173 -18.16 11.88 9.50
C PRO A 173 -19.54 12.33 9.00
N SER A 174 -20.36 11.42 8.45
CA SER A 174 -21.73 11.73 8.05
C SER A 174 -22.65 11.94 9.27
N LEU A 175 -22.35 11.32 10.42
CA LEU A 175 -23.12 11.46 11.66
C LEU A 175 -22.58 12.60 12.55
N GLN A 176 -21.26 12.74 12.66
CA GLN A 176 -20.60 13.70 13.56
C GLN A 176 -20.19 15.01 12.86
N GLY A 177 -20.23 15.04 11.52
CA GLY A 177 -19.88 16.20 10.70
C GLY A 177 -18.46 16.19 10.14
N GLN A 178 -18.23 17.04 9.14
CA GLN A 178 -17.01 17.08 8.32
C GLN A 178 -15.73 17.45 9.09
N ARG A 179 -15.85 18.03 10.29
CA ARG A 179 -14.72 18.50 11.08
C ARG A 179 -14.22 17.50 12.13
N LEU A 180 -14.74 16.28 12.11
CA LEU A 180 -14.41 15.25 13.11
C LEU A 180 -12.91 15.00 13.24
N TYR A 181 -12.18 15.00 12.12
CA TYR A 181 -10.76 14.69 12.05
C TYR A 181 -9.87 15.87 11.62
N THR A 182 -10.42 17.06 11.42
CA THR A 182 -9.63 18.17 10.81
C THR A 182 -9.43 19.37 11.72
N ARG A 183 -10.00 19.37 12.94
CA ARG A 183 -9.88 20.50 13.88
C ARG A 183 -8.52 20.61 14.54
N GLY A 184 -7.83 19.49 14.73
CA GLY A 184 -6.59 19.45 15.52
C GLY A 184 -6.78 19.84 16.98
N ASP A 185 -8.02 19.90 17.47
CA ASP A 185 -8.32 20.08 18.89
C ASP A 185 -8.14 18.76 19.66
N LYS A 186 -8.07 18.85 20.99
CA LYS A 186 -7.88 17.69 21.86
C LYS A 186 -8.88 16.57 21.57
N THR A 187 -10.16 16.91 21.42
CA THR A 187 -11.23 15.95 21.15
C THR A 187 -11.08 15.25 19.79
N SER A 188 -10.69 15.98 18.74
CA SER A 188 -10.43 15.40 17.42
C SER A 188 -9.22 14.46 17.45
N LEU A 189 -8.15 14.85 18.14
CA LEU A 189 -6.95 14.01 18.31
C LEU A 189 -7.25 12.74 19.11
N GLU A 190 -7.95 12.83 20.24
CA GLU A 190 -8.39 11.67 21.03
C GLU A 190 -9.28 10.72 20.21
N THR A 191 -10.14 11.29 19.35
CA THR A 191 -11.00 10.50 18.47
C THR A 191 -10.18 9.77 17.40
N MET A 192 -9.18 10.43 16.80
CA MET A 192 -8.24 9.80 15.86
C MET A 192 -7.47 8.68 16.54
N ASP A 193 -6.83 8.96 17.68
CA ASP A 193 -5.99 8.00 18.39
C ASP A 193 -6.79 6.75 18.78
N ARG A 194 -8.02 6.92 19.27
CA ARG A 194 -8.92 5.79 19.55
C ARG A 194 -9.23 4.95 18.32
N GLN A 195 -9.42 5.55 17.14
CA GLN A 195 -9.66 4.78 15.91
C GLN A 195 -8.38 4.10 15.41
N ILE A 196 -7.23 4.75 15.59
CA ILE A 196 -5.91 4.20 15.25
C ILE A 196 -5.64 2.94 16.10
N TYR A 197 -5.83 3.01 17.42
CA TYR A 197 -5.64 1.86 18.31
C TYR A 197 -6.56 0.71 17.93
N ARG A 198 -7.83 1.00 17.62
CA ARG A 198 -8.81 0.00 17.15
C ARG A 198 -8.38 -0.64 15.85
N LEU A 199 -7.96 0.12 14.85
CA LEU A 199 -7.57 -0.42 13.55
C LEU A 199 -6.31 -1.29 13.65
N ILE A 200 -5.29 -0.85 14.39
CA ILE A 200 -4.06 -1.63 14.60
C ILE A 200 -4.35 -2.90 15.42
N GLY A 201 -5.08 -2.77 16.52
CA GLY A 201 -5.42 -3.90 17.38
C GLY A 201 -6.31 -4.93 16.68
N LYS A 202 -7.28 -4.48 15.89
CA LYS A 202 -8.23 -5.36 15.19
C LYS A 202 -7.67 -5.97 13.92
N ALA A 203 -6.65 -5.36 13.30
CA ALA A 203 -6.07 -5.89 12.07
C ALA A 203 -5.62 -7.35 12.22
N THR A 204 -4.95 -7.70 13.33
CA THR A 204 -4.51 -9.07 13.63
C THR A 204 -5.68 -10.00 13.89
N THR A 205 -6.67 -9.57 14.68
CA THR A 205 -7.87 -10.37 14.97
C THR A 205 -8.67 -10.65 13.71
N LEU A 206 -8.91 -9.64 12.87
CA LEU A 206 -9.64 -9.78 11.60
C LEU A 206 -8.89 -10.70 10.62
N ALA A 207 -7.56 -10.57 10.53
CA ALA A 207 -6.73 -11.45 9.72
C ALA A 207 -6.78 -12.90 10.24
N ALA A 208 -6.69 -13.11 11.54
CA ALA A 208 -6.77 -14.45 12.15
C ALA A 208 -8.16 -15.07 11.95
N MET A 209 -9.23 -14.28 12.06
CA MET A 209 -10.59 -14.74 11.74
C MET A 209 -10.71 -15.14 10.27
N ALA A 210 -10.18 -14.36 9.33
CA ALA A 210 -10.16 -14.72 7.91
C ALA A 210 -9.40 -16.05 7.67
N TYR A 211 -8.28 -16.26 8.36
CA TYR A 211 -7.52 -17.50 8.30
C TYR A 211 -8.31 -18.70 8.83
N ARG A 212 -8.99 -18.53 9.96
CA ARG A 212 -9.75 -19.62 10.59
C ARG A 212 -11.00 -20.01 9.83
N VAL A 213 -11.70 -19.06 9.19
CA VAL A 213 -12.82 -19.40 8.29
C VAL A 213 -12.35 -20.34 7.19
N ARG A 214 -11.19 -20.05 6.56
CA ARG A 214 -10.60 -20.91 5.53
C ARG A 214 -10.30 -22.32 6.02
N GLN A 215 -9.96 -22.48 7.30
CA GLN A 215 -9.67 -23.78 7.92
C GLN A 215 -10.90 -24.45 8.53
N GLY A 216 -12.06 -23.79 8.55
CA GLY A 216 -13.25 -24.27 9.28
C GLY A 216 -13.06 -24.35 10.80
N ARG A 217 -12.20 -23.50 11.38
CA ARG A 217 -11.91 -23.46 12.83
C ARG A 217 -12.71 -22.37 13.53
N GLU A 218 -13.04 -22.59 14.80
CA GLU A 218 -13.68 -21.57 15.66
C GLU A 218 -12.77 -20.38 15.95
N PHE A 219 -13.34 -19.20 16.16
CA PHE A 219 -12.57 -17.98 16.42
C PHE A 219 -12.00 -17.94 17.83
N VAL A 220 -10.78 -17.40 17.97
CA VAL A 220 -10.11 -17.26 19.26
C VAL A 220 -10.01 -15.80 19.65
N THR A 221 -10.40 -15.50 20.89
CA THR A 221 -10.23 -14.19 21.50
C THR A 221 -8.73 -13.92 21.72
N PRO A 222 -8.23 -12.71 21.43
CA PRO A 222 -6.84 -12.34 21.70
C PRO A 222 -6.46 -12.61 23.18
N PRO A 223 -5.32 -13.28 23.44
CA PRO A 223 -4.85 -13.53 24.80
C PRO A 223 -4.31 -12.25 25.44
N THR A 224 -4.32 -12.20 26.77
CA THR A 224 -3.68 -11.13 27.54
C THR A 224 -2.23 -11.51 27.86
N GLY A 225 -1.33 -10.53 27.83
CA GLY A 225 0.08 -10.72 28.23
C GLY A 225 1.03 -11.26 27.15
N LEU A 226 0.54 -11.49 25.92
CA LEU A 226 1.40 -11.78 24.76
C LEU A 226 1.72 -10.52 23.96
N SER A 227 2.85 -10.52 23.25
CA SER A 227 3.22 -9.47 22.30
C SER A 227 2.24 -9.41 21.12
N TYR A 228 2.33 -8.35 20.30
CA TYR A 228 1.47 -8.19 19.12
C TYR A 228 1.59 -9.37 18.13
N ALA A 229 2.82 -9.78 17.81
CA ALA A 229 3.09 -10.90 16.90
C ALA A 229 2.69 -12.24 17.54
N ALA A 230 2.99 -12.45 18.83
CA ALA A 230 2.59 -13.66 19.54
C ALA A 230 1.07 -13.79 19.66
N SER A 231 0.36 -12.69 19.95
CA SER A 231 -1.10 -12.66 19.99
C SER A 231 -1.73 -13.05 18.65
N PHE A 232 -1.12 -12.63 17.54
CA PHE A 232 -1.59 -13.01 16.21
C PHE A 232 -1.36 -14.50 15.92
N LEU A 233 -0.15 -15.04 16.19
CA LEU A 233 0.15 -16.48 16.05
C LEU A 233 -0.75 -17.34 16.93
N TYR A 234 -0.95 -16.92 18.19
CA TYR A 234 -1.85 -17.59 19.13
C TYR A 234 -3.27 -17.70 18.56
N GLN A 235 -3.80 -16.58 18.05
CA GLN A 235 -5.14 -16.57 17.47
C GLN A 235 -5.26 -17.43 16.21
N MET A 236 -4.19 -17.79 15.52
CA MET A 236 -4.25 -18.67 14.35
C MET A 236 -4.15 -20.15 14.71
N ASP A 237 -3.25 -20.50 15.63
CA ASP A 237 -2.89 -21.90 15.87
C ASP A 237 -3.53 -22.52 17.12
N HIS A 238 -4.00 -21.73 18.08
CA HIS A 238 -4.59 -22.27 19.30
C HIS A 238 -5.84 -23.13 19.01
N LEU A 239 -5.77 -24.42 19.29
CA LEU A 239 -6.88 -25.35 19.08
C LEU A 239 -7.65 -25.60 20.38
N SER A 240 -7.00 -26.15 21.41
CA SER A 240 -7.58 -26.39 22.75
C SER A 240 -6.50 -26.69 23.80
N GLU A 241 -5.24 -26.32 23.54
CA GLU A 241 -4.12 -26.63 24.43
C GLU A 241 -4.08 -25.64 25.60
N GLU A 242 -3.97 -26.13 26.83
CA GLU A 242 -4.05 -25.28 28.03
C GLU A 242 -2.98 -24.18 28.11
N ASN A 243 -1.79 -24.41 27.52
CA ASN A 243 -0.65 -23.49 27.60
C ASN A 243 0.05 -23.31 26.24
N TYR A 244 -0.70 -23.14 25.15
CA TYR A 244 -0.10 -22.86 23.86
C TYR A 244 0.68 -21.55 23.89
N VAL A 245 1.99 -21.62 23.63
CA VAL A 245 2.86 -20.45 23.48
C VAL A 245 3.51 -20.54 22.09
N PRO A 246 3.36 -19.51 21.24
CA PRO A 246 4.04 -19.48 19.96
C PRO A 246 5.56 -19.62 20.10
N ASN A 247 6.20 -20.24 19.12
CA ASN A 247 7.65 -20.38 19.13
C ASN A 247 8.33 -18.98 19.10
N PRO A 248 9.23 -18.66 20.04
CA PRO A 248 9.88 -17.34 20.12
C PRO A 248 10.63 -16.93 18.85
N VAL A 249 11.17 -17.89 18.08
CA VAL A 249 11.84 -17.61 16.80
C VAL A 249 10.84 -17.16 15.74
N LEU A 250 9.67 -17.82 15.69
CA LEU A 250 8.61 -17.49 14.74
C LEU A 250 7.94 -16.16 15.11
N GLU A 251 7.77 -15.90 16.41
CA GLU A 251 7.30 -14.62 16.93
C GLU A 251 8.23 -13.47 16.50
N LYS A 252 9.54 -13.61 16.76
CA LYS A 252 10.51 -12.57 16.41
C LYS A 252 10.62 -12.37 14.90
N ALA A 253 10.57 -13.46 14.13
CA ALA A 253 10.55 -13.38 12.66
C ALA A 253 9.34 -12.58 12.17
N LEU A 254 8.14 -12.88 12.69
CA LEU A 254 6.92 -12.20 12.28
C LEU A 254 6.90 -10.72 12.68
N ASP A 255 7.42 -10.37 13.86
CA ASP A 255 7.57 -8.98 14.31
C ASP A 255 8.48 -8.18 13.38
N VAL A 256 9.61 -8.75 12.96
CA VAL A 256 10.53 -8.12 11.99
C VAL A 256 9.86 -7.97 10.62
N LEU A 257 9.15 -8.99 10.14
CA LEU A 257 8.42 -8.94 8.88
C LEU A 257 7.33 -7.87 8.90
N PHE A 258 6.62 -7.72 10.02
CA PHE A 258 5.63 -6.66 10.21
C PHE A 258 6.29 -5.28 10.25
N LEU A 259 7.45 -5.14 10.88
CA LEU A 259 8.18 -3.87 10.92
C LEU A 259 8.59 -3.41 9.52
N ILE A 260 9.23 -4.26 8.71
CA ILE A 260 9.72 -3.87 7.38
C ILE A 260 8.61 -3.59 6.34
N HIS A 261 7.39 -4.06 6.63
CA HIS A 261 6.21 -3.83 5.80
C HIS A 261 5.32 -2.70 6.34
N ALA A 262 5.64 -2.11 7.49
CA ALA A 262 4.82 -1.11 8.17
C ALA A 262 4.50 0.10 7.28
N ASP A 263 5.49 0.63 6.57
CA ASP A 263 5.28 1.71 5.59
C ASP A 263 6.24 1.61 4.39
N HIS A 264 5.83 2.20 3.26
CA HIS A 264 6.68 2.27 2.08
C HIS A 264 6.34 3.50 1.22
N GLU A 265 6.29 4.68 1.87
CA GLU A 265 6.02 5.96 1.21
C GLU A 265 4.69 5.95 0.42
N LEU A 266 4.50 6.84 -0.57
CA LEU A 266 3.26 6.97 -1.35
C LEU A 266 3.17 5.93 -2.47
N ASN A 267 3.08 4.67 -2.08
CA ASN A 267 2.73 3.57 -2.98
C ASN A 267 1.23 3.54 -3.32
N ALA A 268 0.83 2.75 -4.31
CA ALA A 268 -0.54 2.72 -4.85
C ALA A 268 -1.64 2.56 -3.78
N SER A 269 -1.44 1.69 -2.79
CA SER A 269 -2.42 1.51 -1.71
C SER A 269 -2.44 2.70 -0.77
N CYS A 270 -1.29 3.26 -0.38
CA CYS A 270 -1.23 4.49 0.41
C CYS A 270 -1.89 5.68 -0.29
N THR A 271 -1.58 5.89 -1.58
CA THR A 271 -2.22 6.94 -2.40
C THR A 271 -3.73 6.73 -2.49
N THR A 272 -4.21 5.48 -2.52
CA THR A 272 -5.64 5.15 -2.50
C THR A 272 -6.28 5.50 -1.16
N VAL A 273 -5.65 5.15 -0.04
CA VAL A 273 -6.10 5.55 1.31
C VAL A 273 -6.23 7.07 1.40
N LEU A 274 -5.24 7.80 0.90
CA LEU A 274 -5.25 9.27 0.92
C LEU A 274 -6.26 9.87 -0.05
N GLN A 275 -6.42 9.31 -1.25
CA GLN A 275 -7.44 9.74 -2.21
C GLN A 275 -8.85 9.62 -1.60
N THR A 276 -9.16 8.47 -0.98
CA THR A 276 -10.44 8.26 -0.29
C THR A 276 -10.53 9.14 0.96
N GLY A 277 -9.46 9.23 1.75
CA GLY A 277 -9.40 10.10 2.93
C GLY A 277 -9.58 11.59 2.60
N SER A 278 -9.20 12.04 1.40
CA SER A 278 -9.33 13.44 0.98
C SER A 278 -10.79 13.91 0.88
N SER A 279 -11.74 12.97 0.78
CA SER A 279 -13.18 13.26 0.88
C SER A 279 -13.70 13.29 2.32
N LEU A 280 -12.81 13.23 3.32
CA LEU A 280 -13.12 13.22 4.75
C LEU A 280 -13.97 12.02 5.18
N VAL A 281 -13.69 10.85 4.62
CA VAL A 281 -14.32 9.58 5.04
C VAL A 281 -13.74 9.10 6.38
N ASP A 282 -14.44 8.20 7.06
CA ASP A 282 -13.93 7.52 8.24
C ASP A 282 -12.66 6.69 7.92
N PRO A 283 -11.75 6.50 8.90
CA PRO A 283 -10.50 5.77 8.67
C PRO A 283 -10.71 4.29 8.32
N TYR A 284 -11.85 3.68 8.69
CA TYR A 284 -12.14 2.28 8.37
C TYR A 284 -12.40 2.07 6.88
N SER A 285 -13.24 2.93 6.28
CA SER A 285 -13.48 2.99 4.84
C SER A 285 -12.21 3.30 4.06
N ALA A 286 -11.37 4.22 4.57
CA ALA A 286 -10.09 4.54 3.95
C ALA A 286 -9.14 3.33 3.94
N VAL A 287 -9.00 2.62 5.07
CA VAL A 287 -8.19 1.39 5.16
C VAL A 287 -8.75 0.28 4.27
N ALA A 288 -10.07 0.11 4.20
CA ALA A 288 -10.70 -0.86 3.31
C ALA A 288 -10.36 -0.58 1.82
N ALA A 289 -10.35 0.68 1.39
CA ALA A 289 -9.90 1.05 0.05
C ALA A 289 -8.41 0.74 -0.17
N GLY A 290 -7.57 0.93 0.86
CA GLY A 290 -6.17 0.52 0.87
C GLY A 290 -5.99 -0.99 0.68
N CYS A 291 -6.79 -1.81 1.38
CA CYS A 291 -6.81 -3.26 1.25
C CYS A 291 -7.15 -3.70 -0.18
N ALA A 292 -8.20 -3.12 -0.77
CA ALA A 292 -8.59 -3.39 -2.16
C ALA A 292 -7.48 -3.02 -3.15
N SER A 293 -6.78 -1.91 -2.92
CA SER A 293 -5.65 -1.48 -3.77
C SER A 293 -4.43 -2.39 -3.61
N LEU A 294 -4.14 -2.86 -2.39
CA LEU A 294 -3.03 -3.78 -2.12
C LEU A 294 -3.31 -5.18 -2.68
N TYR A 295 -4.57 -5.63 -2.70
CA TYR A 295 -4.96 -6.92 -3.27
C TYR A 295 -4.66 -7.05 -4.77
N GLY A 296 -4.57 -5.93 -5.50
CA GLY A 296 -4.26 -5.93 -6.93
C GLY A 296 -2.98 -6.71 -7.28
N PRO A 297 -2.98 -7.53 -8.35
CA PRO A 297 -1.80 -8.32 -8.75
C PRO A 297 -0.54 -7.51 -9.06
N LEU A 298 -0.70 -6.23 -9.44
CA LEU A 298 0.40 -5.31 -9.73
C LEU A 298 0.95 -4.59 -8.48
N HIS A 299 0.42 -4.90 -7.30
CA HIS A 299 0.85 -4.33 -6.02
C HIS A 299 1.18 -5.47 -5.03
N GLY A 300 0.36 -5.71 -4.01
CA GLY A 300 0.63 -6.73 -2.98
C GLY A 300 0.41 -8.19 -3.41
N GLY A 301 -0.22 -8.43 -4.57
CA GLY A 301 -0.34 -9.76 -5.16
C GLY A 301 0.96 -10.29 -5.79
N ALA A 302 2.03 -9.48 -5.86
CA ALA A 302 3.32 -9.88 -6.39
C ALA A 302 3.93 -11.08 -5.63
N ASN A 303 3.76 -11.13 -4.31
CA ASN A 303 4.33 -12.17 -3.44
C ASN A 303 3.75 -13.56 -3.79
N GLU A 304 2.44 -13.61 -4.03
CA GLU A 304 1.76 -14.82 -4.49
C GLU A 304 2.23 -15.21 -5.89
N ALA A 305 2.37 -14.24 -6.80
CA ALA A 305 2.83 -14.48 -8.16
C ALA A 305 4.27 -15.03 -8.21
N VAL A 306 5.16 -14.58 -7.32
CA VAL A 306 6.52 -15.12 -7.18
C VAL A 306 6.48 -16.59 -6.79
N ILE A 307 5.70 -16.97 -5.77
CA ILE A 307 5.65 -18.38 -5.36
C ILE A 307 4.97 -19.25 -6.41
N ARG A 308 3.89 -18.78 -7.06
CA ARG A 308 3.28 -19.50 -8.20
C ARG A 308 4.26 -19.69 -9.36
N MET A 309 5.08 -18.68 -9.63
CA MET A 309 6.16 -18.77 -10.62
C MET A 309 7.18 -19.84 -10.20
N LEU A 310 7.67 -19.83 -8.96
CA LEU A 310 8.62 -20.84 -8.46
C LEU A 310 8.04 -22.26 -8.51
N ILE A 311 6.77 -22.44 -8.12
CA ILE A 311 6.06 -23.72 -8.25
C ILE A 311 5.99 -24.17 -9.71
N SER A 312 5.72 -23.24 -10.65
CA SER A 312 5.67 -23.56 -12.09
C SER A 312 7.04 -23.95 -12.68
N ILE A 313 8.13 -23.44 -12.11
CA ILE A 313 9.50 -23.83 -12.47
C ILE A 313 9.81 -25.21 -11.89
N GLY A 314 9.38 -25.46 -10.65
CA GLY A 314 9.62 -26.69 -9.92
C GLY A 314 11.06 -26.75 -9.43
N LYS A 315 11.95 -27.32 -10.24
CA LYS A 315 13.34 -27.63 -9.86
C LYS A 315 14.37 -26.64 -10.43
N PRO A 316 15.57 -26.53 -9.83
CA PRO A 316 16.63 -25.64 -10.30
C PRO A 316 17.04 -25.85 -11.76
N GLU A 317 16.95 -27.07 -12.29
CA GLU A 317 17.37 -27.38 -13.66
C GLU A 317 16.50 -26.70 -14.73
N ASN A 318 15.26 -26.32 -14.39
CA ASN A 318 14.32 -25.67 -15.29
C ASN A 318 14.50 -24.14 -15.36
N VAL A 319 15.34 -23.57 -14.49
CA VAL A 319 15.58 -22.12 -14.40
C VAL A 319 16.10 -21.52 -15.72
N PRO A 320 17.11 -22.10 -16.42
CA PRO A 320 17.60 -21.52 -17.66
C PRO A 320 16.51 -21.45 -18.75
N ALA A 321 15.68 -22.49 -18.87
CA ALA A 321 14.58 -22.51 -19.83
C ALA A 321 13.51 -21.45 -19.50
N PHE A 322 13.25 -21.22 -18.21
CA PHE A 322 12.33 -20.17 -17.77
C PHE A 322 12.86 -18.76 -18.11
N ILE A 323 14.14 -18.51 -17.88
CA ILE A 323 14.78 -17.21 -18.22
C ILE A 323 14.66 -16.92 -19.72
N GLU A 324 14.90 -17.92 -20.57
CA GLU A 324 14.73 -17.74 -22.02
C GLU A 324 13.27 -17.46 -22.41
N ALA A 325 12.30 -18.12 -21.78
CA ALA A 325 10.87 -17.82 -21.99
C ALA A 325 10.50 -16.39 -21.56
N VAL A 326 11.10 -15.87 -20.48
CA VAL A 326 10.94 -14.47 -20.05
C VAL A 326 11.53 -13.51 -21.09
N LYS A 327 12.71 -13.81 -21.65
CA LYS A 327 13.32 -12.99 -22.71
C LYS A 327 12.46 -12.97 -23.98
N ARG A 328 11.79 -14.07 -24.30
CA ARG A 328 10.80 -14.17 -25.40
C ARG A 328 9.45 -13.50 -25.11
N ARG A 329 9.25 -12.95 -23.90
CA ARG A 329 7.99 -12.35 -23.43
C ARG A 329 6.81 -13.32 -23.37
N GLU A 330 7.09 -14.62 -23.27
CA GLU A 330 6.07 -15.67 -23.08
C GLU A 330 5.62 -15.75 -21.62
N LYS A 331 6.51 -15.37 -20.69
CA LYS A 331 6.27 -15.36 -19.25
C LYS A 331 6.80 -14.07 -18.61
N THR A 332 6.19 -13.68 -17.49
CA THR A 332 6.63 -12.52 -16.69
C THR A 332 7.47 -12.99 -15.52
N LEU A 333 8.59 -12.32 -15.28
CA LEU A 333 9.44 -12.56 -14.12
C LEU A 333 8.92 -11.71 -12.94
N SER A 334 8.11 -12.30 -12.08
CA SER A 334 7.57 -11.64 -10.88
C SER A 334 8.65 -11.48 -9.81
N GLY A 335 8.59 -10.38 -9.05
CA GLY A 335 9.53 -10.07 -7.96
C GLY A 335 10.86 -9.42 -8.41
N PHE A 336 11.03 -9.17 -9.71
CA PHE A 336 12.19 -8.44 -10.21
C PHE A 336 11.81 -7.04 -10.69
N GLY A 337 12.67 -6.09 -10.36
CA GLY A 337 12.45 -4.67 -10.61
C GLY A 337 11.65 -4.02 -9.49
N HIS A 338 11.97 -2.76 -9.23
CA HIS A 338 11.26 -1.95 -8.26
C HIS A 338 11.02 -0.56 -8.85
N ARG A 339 9.84 0.02 -8.60
CA ARG A 339 9.47 1.35 -9.12
C ARG A 339 10.43 2.45 -8.64
N VAL A 340 10.84 2.31 -7.37
CA VAL A 340 11.75 3.22 -6.66
C VAL A 340 13.19 2.71 -6.71
N TYR A 341 13.51 1.54 -6.13
CA TYR A 341 14.87 1.01 -6.11
C TYR A 341 15.41 0.59 -7.48
N LYS A 342 16.55 1.17 -7.89
CA LYS A 342 17.37 0.71 -9.02
C LYS A 342 18.53 -0.18 -8.58
N THR A 343 18.84 -0.19 -7.29
CA THR A 343 19.83 -1.03 -6.61
C THR A 343 19.14 -2.05 -5.70
N SER A 344 19.92 -2.88 -4.96
CA SER A 344 19.36 -3.88 -4.06
C SER A 344 18.52 -3.24 -2.96
N ASP A 345 17.34 -3.79 -2.69
CA ASP A 345 16.46 -3.33 -1.62
C ASP A 345 17.12 -3.54 -0.24
N PRO A 346 17.20 -2.50 0.62
CA PRO A 346 17.84 -2.62 1.94
C PRO A 346 17.17 -3.64 2.84
N ARG A 347 15.84 -3.84 2.69
CA ARG A 347 15.07 -4.78 3.51
C ARG A 347 15.45 -6.23 3.23
N SER A 348 15.93 -6.53 2.04
CA SER A 348 16.28 -7.90 1.63
C SER A 348 17.43 -8.49 2.45
N PHE A 349 18.33 -7.67 2.99
CA PHE A 349 19.40 -8.16 3.88
C PHE A 349 18.84 -8.64 5.23
N ILE A 350 17.85 -7.91 5.75
CA ILE A 350 17.17 -8.22 7.01
C ILE A 350 16.37 -9.52 6.85
N VAL A 351 15.57 -9.61 5.78
CA VAL A 351 14.75 -10.79 5.47
C VAL A 351 15.61 -12.06 5.36
N ARG A 352 16.80 -11.98 4.76
CA ARG A 352 17.73 -13.12 4.68
C ARG A 352 18.18 -13.65 6.03
N LYS A 353 18.52 -12.75 6.94
CA LYS A 353 18.97 -13.10 8.29
C LYS A 353 17.84 -13.80 9.04
N THR A 354 16.64 -13.23 8.98
CA THR A 354 15.42 -13.80 9.58
C THR A 354 15.05 -15.15 8.95
N ALA A 355 15.13 -15.29 7.62
CA ALA A 355 14.85 -16.54 6.93
C ALA A 355 15.76 -17.68 7.40
N ALA A 356 17.07 -17.41 7.55
CA ALA A 356 18.02 -18.39 8.03
C ALA A 356 17.69 -18.89 9.45
N GLU A 357 17.20 -18.01 10.32
CA GLU A 357 16.76 -18.37 11.67
C GLU A 357 15.48 -19.23 11.65
N VAL A 358 14.51 -18.89 10.79
CA VAL A 358 13.27 -19.66 10.64
C VAL A 358 13.54 -21.06 10.07
N PHE A 359 14.34 -21.17 9.00
CA PHE A 359 14.64 -22.47 8.38
C PHE A 359 15.41 -23.43 9.30
N ARG A 360 16.11 -22.92 10.31
CA ARG A 360 16.72 -23.77 11.35
C ARG A 360 15.68 -24.47 12.23
N VAL A 361 14.49 -23.88 12.38
CA VAL A 361 13.40 -24.40 13.21
C VAL A 361 12.42 -25.23 12.39
N THR A 362 12.04 -24.75 11.20
CA THR A 362 10.97 -25.34 10.38
C THR A 362 11.47 -26.32 9.33
N GLY A 363 12.78 -26.30 9.02
CA GLY A 363 13.37 -27.04 7.90
C GLY A 363 13.46 -26.20 6.62
N LYS A 364 14.27 -26.65 5.65
CA LYS A 364 14.42 -25.97 4.36
C LYS A 364 13.27 -26.31 3.43
N ASP A 365 12.69 -25.31 2.77
CA ASP A 365 11.72 -25.51 1.69
C ASP A 365 12.44 -25.94 0.39
N GLU A 366 11.87 -26.90 -0.33
CA GLU A 366 12.40 -27.40 -1.61
C GLU A 366 12.51 -26.30 -2.68
N LEU A 367 11.63 -25.28 -2.63
CA LEU A 367 11.64 -24.17 -3.56
C LEU A 367 12.77 -23.16 -3.31
N LEU A 368 13.44 -23.23 -2.15
CA LEU A 368 14.55 -22.33 -1.81
C LEU A 368 15.72 -22.51 -2.79
N GLU A 369 16.03 -23.75 -3.17
CA GLU A 369 17.12 -24.04 -4.12
C GLU A 369 16.79 -23.48 -5.51
N THR A 370 15.54 -23.64 -5.96
CA THR A 370 15.06 -23.08 -7.23
C THR A 370 15.10 -21.55 -7.21
N ALA A 371 14.71 -20.92 -6.10
CA ALA A 371 14.77 -19.47 -5.95
C ALA A 371 16.22 -18.94 -5.97
N MET A 372 17.16 -19.62 -5.30
CA MET A 372 18.58 -19.28 -5.32
C MET A 372 19.18 -19.44 -6.73
N ALA A 373 18.86 -20.53 -7.42
CA ALA A 373 19.31 -20.74 -8.80
C ALA A 373 18.74 -19.68 -9.76
N LEU A 374 17.47 -19.31 -9.62
CA LEU A 374 16.83 -18.25 -10.41
C LEU A 374 17.47 -16.90 -10.15
N HIS A 375 17.72 -16.59 -8.89
CA HIS A 375 18.43 -15.37 -8.50
C HIS A 375 19.80 -15.29 -9.17
N ASP A 376 20.62 -16.32 -9.01
CA ASP A 376 22.01 -16.32 -9.48
C ASP A 376 22.09 -16.27 -11.01
N ALA A 377 21.17 -16.96 -11.68
CA ALA A 377 21.07 -16.91 -13.13
C ALA A 377 20.60 -15.52 -13.63
N ALA A 378 19.62 -14.91 -12.99
CA ALA A 378 19.14 -13.57 -13.36
C ALA A 378 20.21 -12.49 -13.14
N MET A 379 20.98 -12.56 -12.04
CA MET A 379 22.04 -11.58 -11.76
C MET A 379 23.26 -11.68 -12.67
N LYS A 380 23.51 -12.85 -13.26
CA LYS A 380 24.65 -13.06 -14.19
C LYS A 380 24.30 -12.74 -15.64
N ASP A 381 23.02 -12.58 -15.96
CA ASP A 381 22.54 -12.45 -17.33
C ASP A 381 22.46 -10.99 -17.77
N GLU A 382 23.10 -10.68 -18.90
CA GLU A 382 23.17 -9.31 -19.45
C GLU A 382 21.80 -8.68 -19.71
N TYR A 383 20.76 -9.48 -20.01
CA TYR A 383 19.41 -8.99 -20.29
C TYR A 383 18.83 -8.26 -19.08
N PHE A 384 19.01 -8.81 -17.87
CA PHE A 384 18.49 -8.25 -16.62
C PHE A 384 19.39 -7.14 -16.09
N ILE A 385 20.72 -7.29 -16.22
CA ILE A 385 21.69 -6.25 -15.84
C ILE A 385 21.44 -4.96 -16.63
N LYS A 386 21.30 -5.03 -17.96
CA LYS A 386 21.04 -3.86 -18.81
C LYS A 386 19.72 -3.16 -18.48
N ARG A 387 18.73 -3.90 -17.97
CA ARG A 387 17.42 -3.37 -17.57
C ARG A 387 17.34 -2.94 -16.11
N ARG A 388 18.42 -3.11 -15.33
CA ARG A 388 18.48 -2.83 -13.89
C ARG A 388 17.34 -3.52 -13.12
N LEU A 389 17.03 -4.77 -13.52
CA LEU A 389 16.01 -5.57 -12.86
C LEU A 389 16.64 -6.25 -11.65
N ALA A 390 16.72 -5.51 -10.55
CA ALA A 390 17.16 -6.06 -9.28
C ALA A 390 16.01 -6.80 -8.58
N PRO A 391 16.30 -7.92 -7.90
CA PRO A 391 15.33 -8.59 -7.03
C PRO A 391 14.82 -7.66 -5.92
N ASN A 392 13.49 -7.59 -5.75
CA ASN A 392 12.83 -6.78 -4.72
C ASN A 392 12.63 -7.57 -3.41
N VAL A 393 12.07 -6.93 -2.38
CA VAL A 393 11.73 -7.60 -1.10
C VAL A 393 10.82 -8.82 -1.28
N ASP A 394 9.91 -8.78 -2.25
CA ASP A 394 8.96 -9.87 -2.52
C ASP A 394 9.64 -11.09 -3.15
N PHE A 395 10.74 -10.89 -3.89
CA PHE A 395 11.53 -11.94 -4.51
C PHE A 395 12.56 -12.54 -3.58
N TRP A 396 13.28 -11.69 -2.84
CA TRP A 396 14.37 -12.14 -2.00
C TRP A 396 13.87 -13.02 -0.87
N TYR A 397 14.22 -14.31 -0.93
CA TYR A 397 13.95 -15.30 0.12
C TYR A 397 12.48 -15.42 0.47
N ALA A 398 11.62 -14.90 -0.40
CA ALA A 398 10.20 -14.63 -0.27
C ALA A 398 9.73 -14.54 1.18
N ASP A 399 9.21 -13.38 1.59
CA ASP A 399 8.16 -13.35 2.61
C ASP A 399 7.23 -14.57 2.46
N GLY A 400 6.87 -14.94 1.22
CA GLY A 400 6.18 -16.19 0.92
C GLY A 400 6.89 -17.52 1.24
N LEU A 401 8.22 -17.66 1.15
CA LEU A 401 8.95 -18.87 1.57
C LEU A 401 9.10 -18.92 3.10
N ILE A 402 9.35 -17.78 3.77
CA ILE A 402 9.34 -17.71 5.23
C ILE A 402 7.93 -18.03 5.74
N TYR A 403 6.91 -17.36 5.20
CA TYR A 403 5.51 -17.60 5.54
C TYR A 403 5.07 -19.03 5.20
N ARG A 404 5.50 -19.59 4.06
CA ARG A 404 5.23 -20.99 3.72
C ARG A 404 5.93 -21.95 4.68
N ALA A 405 7.17 -21.68 5.07
CA ALA A 405 7.88 -22.47 6.07
C ALA A 405 7.24 -22.35 7.47
N MET A 406 6.59 -21.22 7.76
CA MET A 406 5.72 -21.04 8.94
C MET A 406 4.36 -21.75 8.79
N GLY A 407 4.02 -22.29 7.62
CA GLY A 407 2.77 -23.00 7.35
C GLY A 407 1.64 -22.16 6.77
N PHE A 408 1.88 -20.89 6.42
CA PHE A 408 0.87 -20.04 5.80
C PHE A 408 0.61 -20.42 4.33
N PRO A 409 -0.65 -20.40 3.90
CA PRO A 409 -1.04 -20.64 2.51
C PRO A 409 -0.82 -19.38 1.64
N LEU A 410 -0.66 -19.60 0.34
CA LEU A 410 -0.26 -18.55 -0.62
C LEU A 410 -1.29 -17.42 -0.75
N ASP A 411 -2.58 -17.75 -0.65
CA ASP A 411 -3.72 -16.83 -0.70
C ASP A 411 -3.80 -15.90 0.52
N PHE A 412 -3.04 -16.20 1.58
CA PHE A 412 -2.99 -15.42 2.82
C PHE A 412 -1.82 -14.44 2.89
N PHE A 413 -0.84 -14.51 1.97
CA PHE A 413 0.31 -13.60 2.02
C PHE A 413 -0.06 -12.12 1.87
N PRO A 414 -1.00 -11.73 0.98
CA PRO A 414 -1.40 -10.33 0.91
C PRO A 414 -2.05 -9.85 2.23
N VAL A 415 -2.70 -10.73 2.99
CA VAL A 415 -3.28 -10.42 4.31
C VAL A 415 -2.17 -10.10 5.31
N LEU A 416 -1.11 -10.90 5.34
CA LEU A 416 0.08 -10.68 6.16
C LEU A 416 0.80 -9.37 5.78
N PHE A 417 0.63 -8.89 4.55
CA PHE A 417 1.12 -7.58 4.12
C PHE A 417 0.19 -6.44 4.59
N VAL A 418 -1.14 -6.62 4.52
CA VAL A 418 -2.10 -5.60 4.98
C VAL A 418 -1.90 -5.27 6.46
N VAL A 419 -1.84 -6.29 7.33
CA VAL A 419 -1.81 -6.11 8.80
C VAL A 419 -0.79 -5.05 9.25
N PRO A 420 0.52 -5.18 8.92
CA PRO A 420 1.49 -4.16 9.28
C PRO A 420 1.30 -2.85 8.50
N ARG A 421 0.86 -2.93 7.24
CA ARG A 421 0.71 -1.75 6.38
C ARG A 421 -0.40 -0.80 6.82
N VAL A 422 -1.37 -1.28 7.60
CA VAL A 422 -2.40 -0.43 8.25
C VAL A 422 -1.74 0.71 9.04
N VAL A 423 -0.63 0.46 9.71
CA VAL A 423 0.13 1.46 10.47
C VAL A 423 0.60 2.61 9.57
N GLY A 424 1.25 2.30 8.45
CA GLY A 424 1.71 3.29 7.49
C GLY A 424 0.56 4.09 6.90
N TRP A 425 -0.51 3.41 6.47
CA TRP A 425 -1.72 4.07 5.96
C TRP A 425 -2.33 5.05 6.96
N LEU A 426 -2.41 4.67 8.24
CA LEU A 426 -2.92 5.53 9.30
C LEU A 426 -2.00 6.71 9.60
N ALA A 427 -0.68 6.50 9.54
CA ALA A 427 0.29 7.58 9.70
C ALA A 427 0.13 8.64 8.60
N HIS A 428 0.05 8.21 7.32
CA HIS A 428 -0.15 9.12 6.19
C HIS A 428 -1.53 9.79 6.23
N TRP A 429 -2.59 9.04 6.57
CA TRP A 429 -3.93 9.59 6.74
C TRP A 429 -3.96 10.65 7.84
N ARG A 430 -3.38 10.38 9.03
CA ARG A 430 -3.30 11.33 10.14
C ARG A 430 -2.53 12.59 9.75
N GLN A 431 -1.43 12.44 9.02
CA GLN A 431 -0.65 13.57 8.52
C GLN A 431 -1.46 14.45 7.55
N MET A 432 -2.23 13.84 6.65
CA MET A 432 -3.11 14.58 5.74
C MET A 432 -4.22 15.32 6.50
N MET A 433 -4.86 14.65 7.48
CA MET A 433 -5.94 15.23 8.28
C MET A 433 -5.50 16.45 9.11
N LEU A 434 -4.25 16.45 9.58
CA LEU A 434 -3.64 17.51 10.38
C LEU A 434 -2.80 18.51 9.56
N GLN A 435 -2.93 18.49 8.23
CA GLN A 435 -2.14 19.37 7.37
C GLN A 435 -2.50 20.85 7.58
N GLU A 436 -1.47 21.71 7.61
CA GLU A 436 -1.64 23.17 7.66
C GLU A 436 -2.42 23.66 6.43
N GLY A 437 -3.46 24.47 6.66
CA GLY A 437 -4.37 24.92 5.61
C GLY A 437 -5.53 23.98 5.31
N GLY A 438 -5.65 22.86 6.03
CA GLY A 438 -6.76 21.91 5.96
C GLY A 438 -6.68 20.95 4.77
N VAL A 439 -7.47 19.89 4.85
CA VAL A 439 -7.55 18.85 3.81
C VAL A 439 -8.19 19.41 2.55
N LYS A 440 -7.50 19.27 1.40
CA LYS A 440 -8.06 19.54 0.08
C LYS A 440 -8.43 18.23 -0.60
N ILE A 441 -9.65 18.16 -1.14
CA ILE A 441 -10.11 16.99 -1.89
C ILE A 441 -9.24 16.76 -3.13
N TRP A 442 -8.80 15.51 -3.33
CA TRP A 442 -8.05 15.13 -4.51
C TRP A 442 -9.00 14.90 -5.69
N ARG A 443 -8.97 15.81 -6.67
CA ARG A 443 -9.87 15.78 -7.83
C ARG A 443 -9.09 16.00 -9.14
N PRO A 444 -8.42 14.94 -9.66
CA PRO A 444 -7.65 15.04 -10.90
C PRO A 444 -8.54 15.36 -12.11
N ARG A 445 -7.91 15.89 -13.17
CA ARG A 445 -8.55 16.19 -14.46
C ARG A 445 -8.19 15.12 -15.49
N GLN A 446 -8.99 15.02 -16.54
CA GLN A 446 -8.71 14.19 -17.71
C GLN A 446 -8.50 15.05 -18.96
N ILE A 447 -7.89 14.44 -19.99
CA ILE A 447 -7.90 14.96 -21.36
C ILE A 447 -9.01 14.23 -22.10
N TYR A 448 -10.04 14.97 -22.52
CA TYR A 448 -11.18 14.38 -23.22
C TYR A 448 -10.83 14.16 -24.69
N ILE A 449 -10.82 12.90 -25.12
CA ILE A 449 -10.55 12.51 -26.51
C ILE A 449 -11.78 11.92 -27.21
N GLY A 450 -12.94 11.88 -26.54
CA GLY A 450 -14.18 11.31 -27.08
C GLY A 450 -14.83 12.17 -28.17
N GLU A 451 -16.02 11.76 -28.61
CA GLU A 451 -16.81 12.49 -29.60
C GLU A 451 -17.18 13.91 -29.13
N GLY A 452 -17.31 14.84 -30.08
CA GLY A 452 -17.82 16.18 -29.80
C GLY A 452 -19.31 16.19 -29.48
N VAL A 453 -19.91 17.38 -29.49
CA VAL A 453 -21.36 17.53 -29.33
C VAL A 453 -22.08 16.78 -30.46
N ARG A 454 -22.98 15.87 -30.09
CA ARG A 454 -23.81 15.09 -31.02
C ARG A 454 -25.27 15.13 -30.57
N GLY A 455 -26.19 15.15 -31.54
CA GLY A 455 -27.62 15.11 -31.28
C GLY A 455 -28.03 13.78 -30.64
N TYR A 456 -28.94 13.83 -29.68
CA TYR A 456 -29.51 12.63 -29.09
C TYR A 456 -30.55 12.03 -30.04
N ILE A 457 -30.41 10.75 -30.37
CA ILE A 457 -31.37 9.99 -31.17
C ILE A 457 -32.23 9.12 -30.23
N PRO A 458 -33.57 9.22 -30.28
CA PRO A 458 -34.49 8.35 -29.53
C PRO A 458 -34.17 6.87 -29.73
N ILE A 459 -34.44 6.03 -28.72
CA ILE A 459 -34.01 4.62 -28.73
C ILE A 459 -34.55 3.85 -29.95
N ASP A 460 -35.76 4.16 -30.40
CA ASP A 460 -36.44 3.50 -31.51
C ASP A 460 -35.91 3.92 -32.89
N GLU A 461 -35.14 5.02 -32.95
CA GLU A 461 -34.58 5.58 -34.19
C GLU A 461 -33.09 5.25 -34.37
N ARG A 462 -32.51 4.41 -33.49
CA ARG A 462 -31.09 4.05 -33.53
C ARG A 462 -30.84 2.85 -34.45
N ASN A 463 -29.98 3.05 -35.45
CA ASN A 463 -29.45 1.93 -36.23
C ASN A 463 -28.25 1.28 -35.53
N SER A 464 -28.23 -0.05 -35.45
CA SER A 464 -27.12 -0.83 -34.89
C SER A 464 -25.86 -0.63 -35.73
N SER A 465 -24.89 0.12 -35.19
CA SER A 465 -23.59 0.39 -35.83
C SER A 465 -22.42 -0.36 -35.18
N ALA A 466 -22.69 -1.26 -34.23
CA ALA A 466 -21.65 -2.02 -33.55
C ALA A 466 -21.06 -3.07 -34.50
N SER A 467 -19.79 -2.92 -34.86
CA SER A 467 -19.03 -3.80 -35.74
C SER A 467 -17.82 -4.43 -35.06
N LYS A 468 -17.41 -3.93 -33.90
CA LYS A 468 -16.22 -4.40 -33.18
C LYS A 468 -16.57 -5.08 -31.86
N LEU A 469 -15.75 -6.07 -31.50
CA LEU A 469 -15.78 -6.72 -30.19
C LEU A 469 -15.64 -5.65 -29.09
N GLY A 470 -16.57 -5.65 -28.12
CA GLY A 470 -16.61 -4.66 -27.02
C GLY A 470 -17.50 -3.44 -27.27
N GLU A 471 -18.10 -3.27 -28.46
CA GLU A 471 -19.08 -2.20 -28.72
C GLU A 471 -20.50 -2.55 -28.22
N THR A 472 -20.76 -3.84 -27.94
CA THR A 472 -21.98 -4.32 -27.29
C THR A 472 -21.65 -5.13 -26.05
N PRO A 473 -22.51 -5.09 -25.01
CA PRO A 473 -22.38 -5.98 -23.87
C PRO A 473 -22.40 -7.44 -24.32
N SER A 474 -21.52 -8.26 -23.74
CA SER A 474 -21.60 -9.72 -23.92
C SER A 474 -22.91 -10.22 -23.32
N ARG A 475 -23.63 -11.06 -24.05
CA ARG A 475 -24.80 -11.75 -23.48
C ARG A 475 -24.30 -12.77 -22.47
N VAL A 476 -24.81 -12.69 -21.25
CA VAL A 476 -24.62 -13.72 -20.24
C VAL A 476 -25.75 -14.73 -20.43
N GLU A 477 -25.39 -15.96 -20.77
CA GLU A 477 -26.38 -17.04 -20.78
C GLU A 477 -26.74 -17.37 -19.32
N HIS A 478 -27.98 -17.09 -18.96
CA HIS A 478 -28.52 -17.52 -17.68
C HIS A 478 -29.07 -18.93 -17.87
N GLY A 479 -28.33 -19.94 -17.41
CA GLY A 479 -28.87 -21.28 -17.24
C GLY A 479 -29.98 -21.24 -16.19
N GLY A 480 -31.17 -21.73 -16.55
CA GLY A 480 -32.31 -21.88 -15.65
C GLY A 480 -32.18 -23.07 -14.71
#